data_AF-A0A7Y9MJ62-F1
#
_entry.id   AF-A0A7Y9MJ62-F1
#
_cell.length_a   1.000
_cell.length_b   1.000
_cell.length_c   1.000
_cell.angle_alpha   90.00
_cell.angle_beta   90.00
_cell.angle_gamma   90.00
#
_symmetry.space_group_name_H-M   'P 1'
#
loop_
_entity.id
_entity.type
_entity.pdbx_description
1 polymer ?
#
loop_
_entity_poly.entity_id
_entity_poly.type
_entity_poly.pdbx_seq_one_letter_code
_entity_poly.pdbx_strand_id
1 'polypeptide(L)' 'MSAELRHPEPGFFLAGMKSYGRAPTFLLATGYEQVRSIVAWIAGDMAAATTVALALPATGVCSTDLGGSCC' A
#
# COMPACT_ATOMS: atom_id res chain seq x y z
N MET A 1 -5.73 -4.06 -5.97
CA MET A 1 -5.14 -3.54 -4.72
C MET A 1 -6.17 -3.42 -3.59
N SER A 2 -7.45 -3.16 -3.86
CA SER A 2 -8.45 -3.09 -2.77
C SER A 2 -8.83 -4.46 -2.17
N ALA A 3 -8.60 -5.57 -2.88
CA ALA A 3 -8.91 -6.91 -2.39
C ALA A 3 -8.03 -7.31 -1.20
N GLU A 4 -6.75 -6.92 -1.24
CA GLU A 4 -5.75 -7.18 -0.21
C GLU A 4 -5.97 -6.38 1.09
N LEU A 5 -6.82 -5.35 1.02
CA LEU A 5 -7.12 -4.43 2.14
C LEU A 5 -8.44 -4.74 2.84
N ARG A 6 -9.22 -5.72 2.34
CA ARG A 6 -10.52 -6.08 2.92
C ARG A 6 -10.35 -6.86 4.22
N HIS A 7 -11.19 -6.53 5.19
CA HIS A 7 -11.40 -7.37 6.36
C HIS A 7 -12.59 -8.32 6.11
N PRO A 8 -12.71 -9.45 6.85
CA PRO A 8 -13.88 -10.33 6.75
C PRO A 8 -15.20 -9.63 7.08
N GLU A 9 -15.16 -8.54 7.84
CA GLU A 9 -16.34 -7.68 8.04
C GLU A 9 -16.67 -6.91 6.75
N PRO A 10 -17.92 -7.02 6.24
CA PRO A 10 -18.31 -6.34 5.02
C PRO A 10 -18.15 -4.81 5.10
N GLY A 11 -17.57 -4.22 4.06
CA GLY A 11 -17.38 -2.76 3.98
C GLY A 11 -16.24 -2.23 4.85
N PHE A 12 -15.51 -3.09 5.55
CA PHE A 12 -14.38 -2.68 6.36
C PHE A 12 -13.06 -2.85 5.61
N PHE A 13 -12.24 -1.79 5.60
CA PHE A 13 -10.95 -1.75 4.92
C PHE A 13 -9.85 -1.28 5.87
N LEU A 14 -8.68 -1.92 5.76
CA LEU A 14 -7.47 -1.51 6.45
C LEU A 14 -6.66 -0.60 5.50
N ALA A 15 -6.27 0.57 5.99
CA ALA A 15 -5.42 1.50 5.26
C ALA A 15 -4.27 1.97 6.15
N GLY A 16 -3.13 2.26 5.51
CA GLY A 16 -1.88 2.57 6.16
C GLY A 16 -0.94 1.36 6.19
N MET A 17 0.36 1.62 6.12
CA MET A 17 1.40 0.64 6.37
C MET A 17 2.01 0.87 7.75
N LYS A 18 2.39 -0.22 8.43
CA LYS A 18 3.02 -0.17 9.75
C LYS A 18 4.28 0.71 9.72
N SER A 19 4.49 1.48 10.79
CA SER A 19 5.49 2.55 10.92
C SER A 19 6.90 2.18 10.40
N TYR A 20 7.42 2.90 9.41
CA TYR A 20 8.81 2.76 8.93
C TYR A 20 9.71 3.81 9.57
N GLY A 21 10.07 3.59 10.85
CA GLY A 21 11.13 4.32 11.54
C GLY A 21 11.17 5.84 11.32
N ARG A 22 12.38 6.40 11.13
CA ARG A 22 12.65 7.85 11.03
C ARG A 22 12.21 8.51 9.70
N ALA A 23 11.43 7.84 8.86
CA ALA A 23 10.98 8.37 7.57
C ALA A 23 9.43 8.47 7.49
N PRO A 24 8.80 9.31 8.33
CA PRO A 24 7.34 9.37 8.49
C PRO A 24 6.59 9.83 7.22
N THR A 25 7.26 10.47 6.28
CA THR A 25 6.68 10.93 5.00
C THR A 25 6.91 9.98 3.83
N PHE A 26 7.87 9.05 3.94
CA PHE A 26 8.24 8.13 2.85
C PHE A 26 7.10 7.19 2.46
N LEU A 27 6.16 6.98 3.39
CA LEU A 27 5.05 6.04 3.28
C LEU A 27 3.69 6.69 2.98
N LEU A 28 3.68 8.01 2.77
CA LEU A 28 2.43 8.69 2.44
C LEU A 28 1.92 8.27 1.06
N ALA A 29 2.83 8.05 0.09
CA ALA A 29 2.45 7.63 -1.26
C ALA A 29 1.73 6.27 -1.28
N THR A 30 2.22 5.29 -0.54
CA THR A 30 1.57 3.98 -0.39
C THR A 30 0.24 4.08 0.32
N GLY A 31 0.15 4.89 1.39
CA GLY A 31 -1.12 5.15 2.07
C GLY A 31 -2.16 5.82 1.16
N TYR A 32 -1.75 6.81 0.38
CA TYR A 32 -2.62 7.48 -0.59
C TYR A 32 -3.11 6.53 -1.68
N GLU A 33 -2.25 5.64 -2.19
CA GLU A 33 -2.65 4.64 -3.18
C GLU A 33 -3.63 3.60 -2.63
N GLN A 34 -3.46 3.19 -1.36
CA GLN A 34 -4.44 2.33 -0.68
C GLN A 34 -5.81 3.02 -0.59
N VAL A 35 -5.85 4.28 -0.14
CA VAL A 35 -7.10 5.05 -0.05
C VAL A 35 -7.74 5.24 -1.42
N ARG A 36 -6.97 5.60 -2.45
CA ARG A 36 -7.46 5.74 -3.83
C ARG A 36 -8.12 4.45 -4.34
N SER A 37 -7.47 3.31 -4.12
CA SER A 37 -7.97 2.00 -4.52
C SER A 37 -9.25 1.59 -3.78
N ILE A 38 -9.35 1.90 -2.48
CA ILE A 38 -10.56 1.68 -1.66
C ILE A 38 -11.73 2.53 -2.18
N VAL A 39 -11.50 3.83 -2.40
CA VAL A 39 -12.53 4.76 -2.89
C VAL A 39 -13.05 4.35 -4.27
N ALA A 40 -12.16 3.94 -5.18
CA ALA A 40 -12.56 3.43 -6.50
C ALA A 40 -13.45 2.18 -6.38
N TRP A 41 -13.14 1.29 -5.43
CA TRP A 41 -13.98 0.12 -5.17
C TRP A 41 -15.36 0.49 -4.63
N ILE A 42 -15.42 1.43 -3.67
CA ILE A 42 -16.68 1.94 -3.11
C ILE A 42 -17.52 2.62 -4.20
N ALA A 43 -16.89 3.31 -5.14
CA ALA A 43 -17.54 3.95 -6.28
C ALA A 43 -17.98 2.96 -7.39
N GLY A 44 -17.66 1.67 -7.27
CA GLY A 44 -17.99 0.64 -8.27
C GLY A 44 -17.04 0.58 -9.47
N ASP A 45 -15.96 1.39 -9.48
CA ASP A 45 -14.93 1.35 -10.52
C ASP A 45 -13.90 0.26 -10.22
N MET A 46 -14.25 -0.98 -10.59
CA MET A 46 -13.40 -2.15 -10.37
C MET A 46 -12.07 -2.09 -11.15
N ALA A 47 -12.04 -1.42 -12.30
CA ALA A 47 -10.82 -1.28 -13.10
C ALA A 47 -9.83 -0.34 -12.40
N ALA A 48 -10.29 0.81 -11.91
CA ALA A 48 -9.46 1.72 -11.14
C ALA A 48 -9.08 1.16 -9.77
N ALA A 49 -9.95 0.36 -9.13
CA ALA A 49 -9.68 -0.29 -7.85
C ALA A 49 -8.58 -1.37 -7.94
N THR A 50 -8.48 -2.05 -9.07
CA THR A 50 -7.47 -3.09 -9.28
C THR A 50 -6.13 -2.54 -9.76
N THR A 51 -6.13 -1.40 -10.47
CA THR A 51 -4.92 -0.70 -10.94
C THR A 51 -4.03 -0.25 -9.77
N VAL A 52 -2.71 -0.35 -9.92
CA VAL A 52 -1.71 0.17 -8.98
C VAL A 52 -1.08 1.43 -9.59
N ALA A 53 -1.32 2.60 -8.99
CA ALA A 53 -0.77 3.88 -9.44
C ALA A 53 0.30 4.40 -8.46
N LEU A 54 1.14 3.48 -7.95
CA LEU A 54 2.16 3.78 -6.95
C LEU A 54 3.52 4.07 -7.60
N ALA A 55 4.01 5.29 -7.43
CA ALA A 55 5.37 5.67 -7.78
C ALA A 55 6.19 5.93 -6.50
N LEU A 56 7.13 5.03 -6.18
CA LEU A 56 8.05 5.20 -5.06
C LEU A 56 9.43 5.62 -5.59
N PRO A 57 10.11 6.59 -4.95
CA PRO A 57 11.50 6.89 -5.25
C PRO A 57 12.38 5.68 -4.87
N ALA A 58 13.39 5.39 -5.71
CA ALA A 58 14.27 4.23 -5.54
C ALA A 58 15.05 4.24 -4.21
N THR A 59 15.25 5.41 -3.61
CA THR A 59 15.97 5.57 -2.34
C THR A 59 15.01 5.44 -1.16
N GLY A 60 15.14 4.40 -0.34
CA GLY A 60 14.46 4.29 0.97
C GLY A 60 13.65 3.00 1.19
N VAL A 61 13.50 2.15 0.18
CA VAL A 61 13.02 0.77 0.34
C VAL A 61 14.23 -0.11 0.69
N CYS A 62 14.17 -0.86 1.80
CA CYS A 62 15.10 -1.96 1.98
C CYS A 62 14.79 -3.01 0.90
N SER A 63 15.66 -3.11 -0.11
CA SER A 63 15.69 -4.29 -0.97
C SER A 63 16.06 -5.48 -0.10
N THR A 64 15.10 -6.36 0.19
CA THR A 64 15.45 -7.70 0.66
C THR A 64 15.85 -8.53 -0.54
N ASP A 65 17.05 -8.26 -1.06
CA ASP A 65 17.74 -9.28 -1.84
C ASP A 65 18.03 -10.42 -0.86
N LEU A 66 17.29 -11.52 -1.00
CA LEU A 66 17.43 -12.77 -0.23
C LEU A 66 18.78 -13.46 -0.55
N GLY A 67 19.89 -12.79 -0.25
CA GLY A 67 21.22 -13.20 -0.69
C GLY A 67 22.39 -12.74 0.20
N GLY A 68 22.14 -12.34 1.45
CA GLY A 68 23.20 -11.91 2.35
C GLY A 68 22.95 -12.32 3.80
N SER A 69 23.67 -13.36 4.24
CA SER A 69 23.88 -13.68 5.64
C SER A 69 24.31 -12.42 6.41
N CYS A 70 23.64 -12.12 7.52
CA CYS A 70 24.11 -11.15 8.50
C CYS A 70 24.16 -11.86 9.85
N CYS A 71 25.36 -11.82 10.44
CA CYS A 71 25.78 -12.45 11.70
C CYS A 71 24.98 -12.02 12.93
#